data_AF-A0A060BUE4-F1
#
_entry.id   AF-A0A060BUE4-F1
#
_cell.length_a   1.000
_cell.length_b   1.000
_cell.length_c   1.000
_cell.angle_alpha   90.00
_cell.angle_beta   90.00
_cell.angle_gamma   90.00
#
_symmetry.space_group_name_H-M   'P 1'
#
loop_
_entity.id
_entity.type
_entity.pdbx_description
1 polymer ?
#
loop_
_entity_poly.entity_id
_entity_poly.type
_entity_poly.pdbx_seq_one_letter_code
_entity_poly.pdbx_strand_id
1 'polypeptide(L)'
;PHGRARGHENVRALYRLLDGLKQRHPGLEIESCASGGARVDLGILERTDRIWTSDCLDPLERLDIQRYTGARGAAGDDGART
;
A
#
# COMPACT_ATOMS: atom_id res chain seq x y z
N PRO A 1 25.61 -20.84 3.75
CA PRO A 1 24.59 -21.63 3.02
C PRO A 1 23.56 -22.28 3.97
N HIS A 2 22.77 -21.44 4.66
CA HIS A 2 21.61 -21.88 5.42
C HIS A 2 20.43 -21.01 4.98
N GLY A 3 19.68 -21.47 3.99
CA GLY A 3 18.47 -20.80 3.51
C GLY A 3 17.36 -20.98 4.54
N ARG A 4 17.28 -20.08 5.52
CA ARG A 4 16.15 -20.04 6.46
C ARG A 4 15.24 -18.88 6.09
N ALA A 5 13.93 -19.14 6.06
CA ALA A 5 12.95 -18.09 5.83
C ALA A 5 13.04 -17.02 6.93
N ARG A 6 13.14 -15.76 6.52
CA ARG A 6 13.23 -14.57 7.39
C ARG A 6 12.03 -13.65 7.19
N GLY A 7 10.82 -14.23 7.22
CA GLY A 7 9.57 -13.51 6.91
C GLY A 7 9.34 -12.30 7.81
N HIS A 8 9.49 -12.46 9.13
CA HIS A 8 9.31 -11.35 10.08
C HIS A 8 10.32 -10.21 9.86
N GLU A 9 11.59 -10.56 9.67
CA GLU A 9 12.66 -9.57 9.46
C GLU A 9 12.50 -8.85 8.12
N ASN A 10 12.02 -9.55 7.09
CA ASN A 10 11.68 -8.96 5.81
C ASN A 10 10.56 -7.92 5.95
N VAL A 11 9.46 -8.24 6.66
CA VAL A 11 8.38 -7.28 6.91
C VAL A 11 8.88 -6.06 7.70
N ARG A 12 9.70 -6.27 8.72
CA ARG A 12 10.31 -5.18 9.50
C ARG A 12 11.22 -4.28 8.64
N ALA A 13 11.98 -4.87 7.72
CA ALA A 13 12.84 -4.14 6.81
C ALA A 13 12.01 -3.32 5.80
N LEU A 14 10.93 -3.89 5.27
CA LEU A 14 9.97 -3.19 4.41
C LEU A 14 9.39 -1.96 5.11
N TYR A 15 8.92 -2.10 6.36
CA TYR A 15 8.39 -0.96 7.11
C TYR A 15 9.42 0.14 7.32
N ARG A 16 10.65 -0.19 7.74
CA ARG A 16 11.73 0.81 7.86
C ARG A 16 12.03 1.51 6.55
N LEU A 17 11.97 0.80 5.43
CA LEU A 17 12.19 1.38 4.11
C LEU A 17 11.11 2.39 3.75
N LEU A 18 9.83 2.01 3.89
CA LEU A 18 8.69 2.89 3.60
C LEU A 18 8.70 4.12 4.49
N ASP A 19 8.87 3.94 5.80
CA ASP A 19 8.93 5.03 6.78
C ASP A 19 10.08 5.99 6.46
N GLY A 20 11.27 5.45 6.14
CA GLY A 20 12.44 6.24 5.77
C GLY A 20 12.28 7.00 4.45
N LEU A 21 11.55 6.44 3.47
CA LEU A 21 11.24 7.13 2.21
C LEU A 21 10.30 8.31 2.44
N LYS A 22 9.22 8.10 3.20
CA LYS A 22 8.27 9.16 3.57
C LYS A 22 8.92 10.29 4.36
N GLN A 23 9.81 9.96 5.30
CA GLN A 23 10.55 10.96 6.07
C GLN A 23 11.49 11.81 5.20
N ARG A 24 12.20 11.18 4.25
CA ARG A 24 13.15 11.89 3.36
C ARG A 24 12.45 12.67 2.25
N HIS A 25 11.24 12.28 1.88
CA HIS A 25 10.49 12.86 0.78
C HIS A 25 9.02 13.10 1.21
N PRO A 26 8.74 14.20 1.93
CA PRO A 26 7.41 14.43 2.51
C PRO A 26 6.24 14.49 1.50
N GLY A 27 6.52 14.83 0.24
CA GLY A 27 5.52 14.84 -0.84
C GLY A 27 5.46 13.56 -1.67
N LEU A 28 6.21 12.50 -1.32
CA LEU A 28 6.20 11.25 -2.07
C LEU A 28 4.92 10.47 -1.80
N GLU A 29 4.12 10.25 -2.84
CA GLU A 29 3.06 9.25 -2.83
C GLU A 29 3.62 7.84 -3.11
N ILE A 30 3.10 6.84 -2.39
CA ILE A 30 3.44 5.44 -2.52
C ILE A 30 2.14 4.65 -2.70
N GLU A 31 2.04 3.93 -3.81
CA GLU A 31 0.98 2.97 -4.06
C GLU A 31 1.51 1.54 -3.80
N SER A 32 0.88 0.82 -2.87
CA SER A 32 1.22 -0.56 -2.59
C SER A 32 0.62 -1.51 -3.64
N CYS A 33 1.42 -2.44 -4.13
CA CYS A 33 0.99 -3.51 -5.02
C CYS A 33 1.75 -4.79 -4.68
N ALA A 34 1.02 -5.90 -4.57
CA ALA A 34 1.57 -7.24 -4.44
C ALA A 34 0.74 -8.18 -5.32
N SER A 35 0.91 -8.05 -6.64
CA SER A 35 0.01 -8.65 -7.63
C SER A 35 -1.45 -8.26 -7.39
N GLY A 36 -1.70 -6.95 -7.33
CA GLY A 36 -2.93 -6.41 -6.79
C GLY A 36 -2.92 -6.34 -5.28
N GLY A 37 -4.05 -6.72 -4.67
CA GLY A 37 -4.35 -6.48 -3.27
C GLY A 37 -3.78 -7.49 -2.27
N ALA A 38 -2.79 -8.33 -2.62
CA ALA A 38 -2.34 -9.39 -1.70
C ALA A 38 -1.68 -8.88 -0.40
N ARG A 39 -1.43 -7.56 -0.30
CA ARG A 39 -0.90 -6.87 0.88
C ARG A 39 -1.75 -5.67 1.29
N VAL A 40 -3.07 -5.78 1.16
CA VAL A 40 -4.03 -4.84 1.74
C VAL A 40 -4.23 -5.21 3.22
N ASP A 41 -3.29 -4.79 4.04
CA ASP A 41 -3.28 -4.99 5.49
C ASP A 41 -3.01 -3.67 6.22
N LEU A 42 -3.40 -3.57 7.50
CA LEU A 42 -3.30 -2.32 8.26
C LEU A 42 -1.85 -1.80 8.36
N GLY A 43 -0.85 -2.68 8.44
CA GLY A 43 0.55 -2.27 8.54
C GLY A 43 1.07 -1.62 7.25
N ILE A 44 0.55 -2.03 6.10
CA ILE A 44 0.82 -1.39 4.80
C ILE A 44 0.01 -0.10 4.65
N LEU A 45 -1.28 -0.11 4.98
CA LEU A 45 -2.14 1.07 4.87
C LEU A 45 -1.68 2.25 5.72
N GLU A 46 -1.02 2.00 6.86
CA GLU A 46 -0.37 3.05 7.67
C GLU A 46 0.80 3.76 6.96
N ARG A 47 1.36 3.17 5.90
CA ARG A 47 2.66 3.57 5.31
C ARG A 47 2.57 3.93 3.82
N THR A 48 1.42 3.71 3.20
CA THR A 48 1.18 3.93 1.76
C THR A 48 -0.12 4.68 1.55
N ASP A 49 -0.18 5.51 0.52
CA ASP A 49 -1.31 6.41 0.29
C ASP A 49 -2.43 5.74 -0.49
N ARG A 50 -2.06 4.79 -1.38
CA ARG A 50 -2.99 4.04 -2.21
C ARG A 50 -2.60 2.57 -2.27
N ILE A 51 -3.55 1.78 -2.76
CA ILE A 51 -3.36 0.35 -3.04
C ILE A 51 -3.85 0.05 -4.45
N TRP A 52 -3.09 -0.76 -5.18
CA TRP A 52 -3.59 -1.40 -6.38
C TRP A 52 -4.43 -2.61 -5.96
N THR A 53 -5.76 -2.50 -6.04
CA THR A 53 -6.66 -3.44 -5.34
C THR A 53 -6.69 -4.85 -5.92
N SER A 54 -6.42 -5.01 -7.22
CA SER A 54 -6.41 -6.30 -7.91
C SER A 54 -5.79 -6.16 -9.29
N ASP A 55 -5.03 -7.17 -9.72
CA ASP A 55 -4.59 -7.33 -11.11
C ASP A 55 -5.75 -7.73 -12.04
N CYS A 56 -6.88 -8.17 -11.50
CA CYS A 56 -8.09 -8.37 -12.30
C CYS A 56 -8.67 -7.02 -12.74
N LEU A 57 -8.69 -6.82 -14.05
CA LEU A 57 -9.23 -5.63 -14.70
C LEU A 57 -10.63 -5.87 -15.31
N ASP A 58 -11.21 -7.05 -15.12
CA ASP A 58 -12.57 -7.33 -15.59
C ASP A 58 -13.59 -6.39 -14.89
N PRO A 59 -14.39 -5.60 -15.64
CA PRO A 59 -15.28 -4.62 -15.03
C PRO A 59 -16.33 -5.21 -14.09
N LEU A 60 -16.81 -6.44 -14.35
CA LEU A 60 -17.84 -7.07 -13.53
C LEU A 60 -17.23 -7.61 -12.23
N GLU A 61 -16.08 -8.30 -12.30
CA GLU A 61 -15.37 -8.77 -11.11
C GLU A 61 -14.93 -7.60 -10.22
N ARG A 62 -14.58 -6.45 -10.83
CA ARG A 62 -14.16 -5.28 -10.07
C ARG A 62 -15.26 -4.66 -9.21
N LEU A 63 -16.55 -4.87 -9.52
CA LEU A 63 -17.65 -4.39 -8.67
C LEU A 63 -17.60 -5.02 -7.28
N ASP A 64 -17.35 -6.33 -7.21
CA ASP A 64 -17.26 -7.05 -5.94
C ASP A 64 -15.93 -6.79 -5.22
N ILE A 65 -14.82 -6.73 -5.98
CA ILE A 65 -13.50 -6.39 -5.41
C ILE A 65 -13.56 -5.01 -4.76
N GLN A 66 -14.01 -3.98 -5.49
CA GLN A 66 -14.01 -2.59 -5.00
C GLN A 66 -15.01 -2.35 -3.87
N ARG A 67 -16.09 -3.14 -3.76
CA ARG A 67 -17.06 -3.04 -2.67
C ARG A 67 -16.39 -3.11 -1.29
N TYR A 68 -15.35 -3.93 -1.16
CA TYR A 68 -14.67 -4.17 0.12
C TYR A 68 -13.25 -3.59 0.18
N THR A 69 -12.61 -3.36 -0.96
CA THR A 69 -11.23 -2.85 -1.03
C THR A 69 -11.15 -1.39 -1.47
N GLY A 70 -12.28 -0.71 -1.66
CA GLY A 70 -12.34 0.73 -1.89
C GLY A 70 -11.84 1.49 -0.65
N ALA A 71 -10.53 1.47 -0.43
CA ALA A 71 -9.89 2.22 0.63
C ALA A 71 -10.17 3.71 0.40
N ARG A 72 -10.85 4.32 1.36
CA ARG A 72 -11.06 5.76 1.43
C ARG A 72 -9.72 6.40 1.83
N GLY A 73 -8.75 6.43 0.92
CA GLY A 73 -7.59 7.32 1.04
C GLY A 73 -8.12 8.74 1.09
N ALA A 74 -7.62 9.55 2.02
CA ALA A 74 -8.10 10.89 2.35
C ALA A 74 -8.72 11.67 1.18
N ALA A 75 -10.05 11.64 1.07
CA ALA A 75 -10.77 12.75 0.45
C ALA A 75 -10.68 13.92 1.43
N GLY A 76 -9.58 14.66 1.37
CA GLY A 76 -9.35 15.85 2.19
C GLY A 76 -7.87 16.19 2.35
N ASP A 77 -7.26 16.77 1.31
CA ASP A 77 -6.43 18.00 1.37
C ASP A 77 -5.86 18.34 -0.02
N ASP A 78 -6.74 18.37 -1.04
CA ASP A 78 -6.39 19.07 -2.29
C ASP A 78 -6.77 20.54 -2.10
N GLY A 79 -5.79 21.37 -1.73
CA GLY A 79 -5.85 22.81 -2.03
C GLY A 79 -5.80 23.85 -0.89
N ALA A 80 -5.06 23.67 0.20
CA ALA A 80 -4.78 24.80 1.11
C ALA A 80 -3.44 24.72 1.87
N ARG A 81 -2.31 24.71 1.14
CA ARG A 81 -1.02 25.12 1.74
C ARG A 81 -0.01 25.65 0.73
N THR A 82 -0.32 26.82 0.18
CA THR A 82 0.64 27.86 -0.29
C THR A 82 0.13 29.20 0.19
#